data_AF-A0A948RL18-F1
#
_entry.id   AF-A0A948RL18-F1
#
_cell.length_a   1.000
_cell.length_b   1.000
_cell.length_c   1.000
_cell.angle_alpha   90.00
_cell.angle_beta   90.00
_cell.angle_gamma   90.00
#
_symmetry.space_group_name_H-M   'P 1'
#
loop_
_entity.id
_entity.type
_entity.pdbx_description
1 polymer ?
#
loop_
_entity_poly.entity_id
_entity_poly.type
_entity_poly.pdbx_seq_one_letter_code
_entity_poly.pdbx_strand_id
1 'polypeptide(L)'
;MTEVLDEYSDYYADLLDNTYDCVDRIVLNAYFRMGQTAGGFRTWWRQLMGSDDNLDDAHLMRMAGRFSRRVRAHAKAHQIST
;
A
#
# COMPACT_ATOMS: atom_id res chain seq x y z
N MET A 1 2.00 -12.16 -34.93
CA MET A 1 3.23 -11.53 -34.43
C MET A 1 3.45 -12.13 -33.05
N THR A 2 4.36 -13.08 -32.90
CA THR A 2 4.61 -13.73 -31.60
C THR A 2 5.38 -12.75 -30.74
N GLU A 3 4.82 -12.37 -29.60
CA GLU A 3 5.45 -11.49 -28.62
C GLU A 3 6.63 -12.25 -27.98
N VAL A 4 7.81 -11.63 -27.94
CA VAL A 4 8.99 -12.24 -27.32
C VAL A 4 8.94 -11.88 -25.84
N LEU A 5 8.70 -12.89 -24.99
CA LEU A 5 8.74 -12.74 -23.54
C LEU A 5 10.17 -12.41 -23.07
N ASP A 6 10.29 -11.59 -22.04
CA ASP A 6 11.58 -11.43 -21.36
C ASP A 6 11.97 -12.72 -20.61
N GLU A 7 13.26 -12.84 -20.27
CA GLU A 7 13.84 -14.03 -19.64
C GLU A 7 13.14 -14.42 -18.32
N TYR A 8 12.59 -13.44 -17.60
CA TYR A 8 11.86 -13.69 -16.35
C TYR A 8 10.45 -14.23 -16.62
N SER A 9 9.75 -13.64 -17.58
CA SER A 9 8.39 -14.03 -17.98
C SER A 9 8.37 -15.41 -18.64
N ASP A 10 9.42 -15.76 -19.39
CA ASP A 10 9.61 -17.09 -19.99
C ASP A 10 9.82 -18.17 -18.92
N TYR A 11 10.61 -17.88 -17.88
CA TYR A 11 10.89 -18.82 -16.79
C TYR A 11 9.63 -19.27 -16.02
N TYR A 12 8.62 -18.40 -15.92
CA TYR A 12 7.38 -18.66 -15.18
C TYR A 12 6.18 -18.99 -16.09
N ALA A 13 6.37 -19.15 -17.40
CA ALA A 13 5.28 -19.30 -18.36
C ALA A 13 4.36 -20.50 -18.06
N ASP A 14 4.91 -21.64 -17.65
CA ASP A 14 4.15 -22.85 -17.32
C ASP A 14 3.30 -22.73 -16.05
N LEU A 15 3.51 -21.67 -15.25
CA LEU A 15 2.79 -21.42 -14.00
C LEU A 15 1.69 -20.35 -14.15
N LEU A 16 1.56 -19.76 -15.34
CA LEU A 16 0.64 -18.67 -15.62
C LEU A 16 -0.41 -19.12 -16.65
N ASP A 17 -1.67 -19.20 -16.22
CA ASP A 17 -2.77 -19.60 -17.11
C ASP A 17 -3.21 -18.47 -18.06
N ASN A 18 -2.77 -17.21 -17.86
CA ASN A 18 -3.11 -16.05 -18.69
C ASN A 18 -2.03 -14.95 -18.64
N THR A 19 -1.92 -14.14 -19.70
CA THR A 19 -1.10 -12.93 -19.74
C THR A 19 -1.89 -11.70 -19.28
N TYR A 20 -1.32 -10.91 -18.38
CA TYR A 20 -1.95 -9.69 -17.85
C TYR A 20 -1.32 -8.45 -18.52
N ASP A 21 -1.87 -8.07 -19.68
CA ASP A 21 -1.52 -6.83 -20.41
C ASP A 21 -2.49 -5.71 -20.00
N CYS A 22 -2.33 -5.17 -18.79
CA CYS A 22 -2.86 -3.83 -18.58
C CYS A 22 -1.91 -3.00 -17.74
N VAL A 23 -1.69 -1.77 -18.22
CA VAL A 23 -1.14 -0.67 -17.43
C VAL A 23 -2.23 -0.16 -16.48
N ASP A 24 -2.79 -1.06 -15.67
CA ASP A 24 -3.59 -0.63 -14.54
C ASP A 24 -2.63 -0.09 -13.50
N ARG A 25 -2.68 1.24 -13.32
CA ARG A 25 -2.22 1.87 -12.09
C ARG A 25 -2.78 1.02 -10.94
N ILE A 26 -1.91 0.35 -10.19
CA ILE A 26 -2.24 -0.11 -8.84
C ILE A 26 -2.51 1.17 -8.04
N VAL A 27 -3.74 1.65 -8.09
CA VAL A 27 -4.22 2.63 -7.15
C VAL A 27 -4.45 1.85 -5.87
N LEU A 28 -3.41 1.80 -5.03
CA LEU A 28 -3.55 1.48 -3.62
C LEU A 28 -4.42 2.58 -2.99
N ASN A 29 -5.73 2.52 -3.22
CA ASN A 29 -6.70 3.02 -2.27
C ASN A 29 -6.54 2.11 -1.06
N ALA A 30 -5.59 2.48 -0.19
CA ALA A 30 -5.03 1.61 0.83
C ALA A 30 -6.14 0.88 1.60
N TYR A 31 -6.29 -0.41 1.31
CA TYR A 31 -7.32 -1.22 1.91
C TYR A 31 -6.89 -1.58 3.33
N PHE A 32 -7.34 -0.78 4.29
CA PHE A 32 -7.04 -1.01 5.70
C PHE A 32 -8.03 -2.01 6.31
N ARG A 33 -7.82 -3.31 6.03
CA ARG A 33 -8.72 -4.40 6.47
C ARG A 33 -9.02 -4.36 7.96
N MET A 34 -8.00 -4.11 8.77
CA MET A 34 -8.13 -4.06 10.23
C MET A 34 -9.07 -2.92 10.67
N GLY A 35 -9.03 -1.75 10.04
CA GLY A 35 -9.94 -0.64 10.36
C GLY A 35 -11.39 -0.86 9.93
N GLN A 36 -11.68 -1.85 9.10
CA GLN A 36 -13.04 -2.19 8.66
C GLN A 36 -13.74 -3.18 9.60
N THR A 37 -13.09 -3.60 10.67
CA THR A 37 -13.68 -4.49 11.69
C THR A 37 -14.08 -3.70 12.93
N ALA A 38 -15.12 -4.16 13.61
CA ALA A 38 -15.55 -3.53 14.87
C ALA A 38 -14.39 -3.52 15.88
N GLY A 39 -14.04 -2.33 16.36
CA GLY A 39 -12.91 -2.13 17.28
C GLY A 39 -11.52 -2.25 16.66
N GLY A 40 -11.39 -2.65 15.39
CA GLY A 40 -10.09 -2.92 14.78
C GLY A 40 -9.19 -1.69 14.66
N PHE A 41 -9.76 -0.49 14.51
CA PHE A 41 -8.98 0.76 14.58
C PHE A 41 -8.33 0.95 15.96
N ARG A 42 -9.04 0.67 17.06
CA ARG A 42 -8.47 0.78 18.42
C ARG A 42 -7.43 -0.30 18.67
N THR A 43 -7.68 -1.52 18.19
CA THR A 43 -6.70 -2.62 18.27
C THR A 43 -5.41 -2.24 17.54
N TRP A 44 -5.53 -1.73 16.32
CA TRP A 44 -4.38 -1.21 15.57
C TRP A 44 -3.65 -0.09 16.31
N TRP A 45 -4.39 0.88 16.85
CA TRP A 45 -3.81 1.99 17.58
C TRP A 45 -2.99 1.49 18.79
N ARG A 46 -3.52 0.56 19.58
CA ARG A 46 -2.81 -0.05 20.71
C ARG A 46 -1.57 -0.82 20.28
N GLN A 47 -1.63 -1.54 19.16
CA GLN A 47 -0.45 -2.19 18.61
C GLN A 47 0.65 -1.19 18.24
N LEU A 48 0.27 -0.01 17.76
CA LEU A 48 1.21 1.03 17.34
C LEU A 48 1.74 1.87 18.52
N MET A 49 0.88 2.20 19.48
CA MET A 49 1.13 3.21 20.52
C MET A 49 1.17 2.65 21.95
N GLY A 50 0.85 1.37 22.14
CA GLY A 50 0.85 0.68 23.44
C GLY A 50 -0.41 0.92 24.28
N SER A 51 -1.09 2.05 24.13
CA SER A 51 -2.32 2.38 24.88
C SER A 51 -3.23 3.33 24.09
N ASP A 52 -4.42 3.58 24.65
CA ASP A 52 -5.39 4.56 24.11
C ASP A 52 -5.16 5.98 24.65
N ASP A 53 -4.17 6.20 25.52
CA ASP A 53 -4.04 7.46 26.29
C ASP A 53 -3.90 8.71 25.42
N ASN A 54 -3.33 8.55 24.23
CA ASN A 54 -3.14 9.62 23.24
C ASN A 54 -4.01 9.44 21.98
N LEU A 55 -5.07 8.63 22.06
CA LEU A 55 -6.02 8.45 20.96
C LEU A 55 -6.95 9.67 20.85
N ASP A 56 -6.45 10.74 20.25
CA ASP A 56 -7.20 11.98 19.99
C ASP A 56 -6.98 12.51 18.56
N ASP A 57 -7.86 13.41 18.13
CA ASP A 57 -7.85 13.99 16.79
C ASP A 57 -6.53 14.69 16.46
N ALA A 58 -5.92 15.37 17.44
CA ALA A 58 -4.68 16.11 17.22
C ALA A 58 -3.52 15.16 16.91
N HIS A 59 -3.43 14.02 17.61
CA HIS A 59 -2.46 12.97 17.35
C HIS A 59 -2.71 12.29 16.00
N LEU A 60 -3.98 12.01 15.67
CA LEU A 60 -4.36 11.42 14.38
C LEU A 60 -3.99 12.32 13.20
N MET A 61 -4.33 13.61 13.26
CA MET A 61 -3.98 14.58 12.21
C MET A 61 -2.46 14.70 12.02
N ARG A 62 -1.69 14.77 13.12
CA ARG A 62 -0.22 14.80 13.05
C ARG A 62 0.35 13.55 12.40
N MET A 63 -0.18 12.38 12.75
CA MET A 63 0.24 11.11 12.17
C MET A 63 -0.06 11.03 10.68
N ALA A 64 -1.29 11.38 10.27
CA ALA A 64 -1.68 11.44 8.86
C ALA A 64 -0.77 12.37 8.05
N GLY A 65 -0.48 13.57 8.58
CA GLY A 65 0.43 14.53 7.95
C GLY A 65 1.86 13.98 7.80
N ARG A 66 2.41 13.34 8.84
CA ARG A 66 3.74 12.72 8.78
C ARG A 66 3.79 11.58 7.76
N PHE A 67 2.79 10.70 7.78
CA PHE A 67 2.69 9.58 6.84
C PHE A 67 2.65 10.09 5.40
N SER A 68 1.73 11.03 5.11
CA SER A 68 1.57 11.62 3.77
C SER A 68 2.86 12.28 3.27
N ARG A 69 3.58 13.01 4.13
CA ARG A 69 4.88 13.60 3.78
C ARG A 69 5.93 12.53 3.43
N ARG A 70 6.01 11.46 4.21
CA ARG A 70 6.97 10.38 4.00
C ARG A 70 6.70 9.62 2.70
N VAL A 71 5.43 9.31 2.42
CA VAL A 71 5.03 8.65 1.15
C VAL A 71 5.43 9.51 -0.04
N ARG A 72 5.11 10.81 -0.03
CA ARG A 72 5.50 11.73 -1.12
C ARG A 72 7.01 11.85 -1.29
N ALA A 73 7.76 11.93 -0.18
CA ALA A 73 9.21 12.00 -0.22
C ALA A 73 9.82 10.73 -0.83
N HIS A 74 9.31 9.56 -0.45
CA HIS A 74 9.72 8.28 -1.03
C HIS A 74 9.39 8.21 -2.52
N ALA A 75 8.15 8.53 -2.91
CA ALA A 75 7.75 8.51 -4.31
C ALA A 75 8.61 9.45 -5.18
N LYS A 76 8.92 10.65 -4.69
CA LYS A 76 9.84 11.58 -5.35
C LYS A 76 11.24 10.99 -5.51
N ALA A 77 11.78 10.33 -4.48
CA ALA A 77 13.12 9.75 -4.52
C ALA A 77 13.24 8.60 -5.53
N HIS A 78 12.15 7.86 -5.74
CA HIS A 78 12.09 6.70 -6.64
C HIS A 78 11.43 7.01 -7.99
N GLN A 79 11.17 8.29 -8.30
CA GLN A 79 10.53 8.73 -9.55
C GLN A 79 9.17 8.06 -9.80
N ILE A 80 8.47 7.69 -8.72
CA ILE A 80 7.12 7.13 -8.79
C ILE A 80 6.14 8.30 -8.96
N SER A 81 5.43 8.35 -10.08
CA SER A 81 4.35 9.33 -10.27
C SER A 81 3.27 9.07 -9.22
N THR A 82 3.08 10.01 -8.30
CA THR A 82 1.98 10.01 -7.33
C THR A 82 0.85 10.89 -7.82
#